data_AF-A0A924H1Z1-F1
#
_entry.id   AF-A0A924H1Z1-F1
#
_cell.length_a   1.000
_cell.length_b   1.000
_cell.length_c   1.000
_cell.angle_alpha   90.00
_cell.angle_beta   90.00
_cell.angle_gamma   90.00
#
_symmetry.space_group_name_H-M   'P 1'
#
loop_
_entity.id
_entity.type
_entity.pdbx_description
1 polymer ?
#
loop_
_entity_poly.entity_id
_entity_poly.type
_entity_poly.pdbx_seq_one_letter_code
_entity_poly.pdbx_strand_id
1 'polypeptide(L)'
;MKLPSQSPVGSTAPAPRVAYLINQYPKVSHSFIRREILALERQGVSVLRLAVRGWADAVPDPVDAAERTRTRYLLEHGLVPLLGSAARIALTRPGRIFSGMRLALTMWRRSDRTLLYHLAYLVEACALVEWLAAERIGHLHAHFGTNPAEVAMLARVLGGPPYSFTVHGPEEFDKPEGLGLSEKGQRAAFVVAISSFGRSQLYRWLPQAHWHKVQVVHCGLERSFHEGVDDSVAAVPQRLV
;
A
#
# COMPACT_ATOMS: atom_id res chain seq x y z
N MET A 1 -43.22 -10.99 34.42
CA MET A 1 -42.62 -10.28 33.28
C MET A 1 -41.12 -10.20 33.55
N LYS A 2 -40.33 -11.10 32.96
CA LYS A 2 -38.89 -11.28 33.22
C LYS A 2 -38.10 -10.53 32.14
N LEU A 3 -37.26 -9.58 32.54
CA LEU A 3 -36.32 -8.90 31.63
C LEU A 3 -35.34 -9.93 31.04
N PRO A 4 -35.03 -9.89 29.74
CA PRO A 4 -34.03 -10.77 29.16
C PRO A 4 -32.63 -10.36 29.63
N SER A 5 -31.88 -11.35 30.12
CA SER A 5 -30.48 -11.22 30.51
C SER A 5 -29.61 -10.93 29.29
N GLN A 6 -28.78 -9.89 29.38
CA GLN A 6 -27.72 -9.65 28.41
C GLN A 6 -26.66 -10.74 28.54
N SER A 7 -26.48 -11.54 27.49
CA SER A 7 -25.34 -12.43 27.33
C SER A 7 -24.06 -11.59 27.14
N PRO A 8 -22.91 -11.99 27.72
CA PRO A 8 -21.68 -11.24 27.56
C PRO A 8 -21.19 -11.32 26.10
N VAL A 9 -20.91 -10.14 25.54
CA VAL A 9 -20.39 -9.96 24.18
C VAL A 9 -18.98 -10.56 24.08
N GLY A 10 -18.86 -11.59 23.24
CA GLY A 10 -17.90 -11.59 22.12
C GLY A 10 -16.42 -11.77 22.43
N SER A 11 -15.95 -13.02 22.27
CA SER A 11 -14.65 -13.43 21.72
C SER A 11 -13.62 -12.32 21.44
N THR A 12 -12.55 -12.28 22.24
CA THR A 12 -11.34 -11.46 22.07
C THR A 12 -10.47 -11.95 20.91
N ALA A 13 -10.97 -11.87 19.68
CA ALA A 13 -10.08 -11.99 18.52
C ALA A 13 -9.21 -10.72 18.45
N PRO A 14 -7.88 -10.82 18.32
CA PRO A 14 -7.03 -9.64 18.19
C PRO A 14 -7.49 -8.82 16.98
N ALA A 15 -7.54 -7.49 17.14
CA ALA A 15 -7.96 -6.58 16.07
C ALA A 15 -7.19 -6.85 14.78
N PRO A 16 -7.84 -6.80 13.60
CA PRO A 16 -7.15 -6.99 12.33
C PRO A 16 -6.03 -5.96 12.18
N ARG A 17 -4.79 -6.45 12.00
CA ARG A 17 -3.60 -5.61 11.77
C ARG A 17 -3.24 -5.65 10.29
N VAL A 18 -3.32 -4.49 9.65
CA VAL A 18 -2.99 -4.29 8.23
C VAL A 18 -1.81 -3.33 8.13
N ALA A 19 -0.87 -3.61 7.22
CA ALA A 19 0.17 -2.65 6.87
C ALA A 19 -0.18 -1.94 5.56
N TYR A 20 0.03 -0.63 5.51
CA TYR A 20 -0.09 0.18 4.32
C TYR A 20 1.32 0.48 3.80
N LEU A 21 1.60 0.17 2.53
CA LEU A 21 2.89 0.46 1.89
C LEU A 21 2.72 1.49 0.78
N ILE A 22 3.38 2.62 0.92
CA ILE A 22 3.37 3.72 -0.05
C ILE A 22 4.80 4.03 -0.49
N ASN A 23 5.01 4.52 -1.71
CA ASN A 23 6.35 4.90 -2.15
C ASN A 23 6.91 6.05 -1.28
N GLN A 24 6.12 7.11 -1.10
CA GLN A 24 6.44 8.28 -0.29
C GLN A 24 5.17 8.74 0.44
N TYR A 25 5.26 8.86 1.76
CA TYR A 25 4.11 9.24 2.60
C TYR A 25 4.59 9.91 3.89
N PRO A 26 3.85 10.91 4.41
CA PRO A 26 2.67 11.58 3.81
C PRO A 26 3.05 12.54 2.67
N LYS A 27 2.09 12.92 1.82
CA LYS A 27 2.21 13.99 0.81
C LYS A 27 0.89 14.72 0.67
N VAL A 28 0.92 16.00 0.28
CA VAL A 28 -0.28 16.82 0.06
C VAL A 28 -1.27 16.16 -0.91
N SER A 29 -0.75 15.57 -2.00
CA SER A 29 -1.56 14.84 -2.99
C SER A 29 -2.12 13.51 -2.48
N HIS A 30 -1.67 13.01 -1.34
CA HIS A 30 -2.06 11.71 -0.75
C HIS A 30 -3.14 11.85 0.33
N SER A 31 -3.89 12.96 0.34
CA SER A 31 -4.98 13.19 1.30
C SER A 31 -6.03 12.08 1.29
N PHE A 32 -6.23 11.36 0.18
CA PHE A 32 -7.12 10.21 0.10
C PHE A 32 -6.60 9.00 0.89
N ILE A 33 -5.28 8.71 0.82
CA ILE A 33 -4.63 7.63 1.59
C ILE A 33 -4.79 7.93 3.08
N ARG A 34 -4.49 9.16 3.47
CA ARG A 34 -4.61 9.64 4.85
C ARG A 34 -6.04 9.46 5.36
N ARG A 35 -7.04 9.93 4.61
CA ARG A 35 -8.46 9.80 4.98
C ARG A 35 -8.87 8.34 5.13
N GLU A 36 -8.44 7.47 4.22
CA GLU A 36 -8.73 6.04 4.28
C GLU A 36 -8.16 5.40 5.55
N ILE A 37 -6.88 5.65 5.85
CA ILE A 37 -6.22 5.13 7.06
C ILE A 37 -6.95 5.61 8.31
N LEU A 38 -7.23 6.91 8.42
CA LEU A 38 -7.92 7.47 9.59
C LEU A 38 -9.34 6.92 9.73
N ALA A 39 -10.05 6.68 8.63
CA ALA A 39 -11.38 6.09 8.66
C ALA A 39 -11.35 4.62 9.15
N LEU A 40 -10.34 3.84 8.74
CA LEU A 40 -10.14 2.47 9.23
C LEU A 40 -9.78 2.43 10.71
N GLU A 41 -8.90 3.33 11.17
CA GLU A 41 -8.54 3.44 12.57
C GLU A 41 -9.74 3.82 13.45
N ARG A 42 -10.61 4.72 12.97
CA ARG A 42 -11.88 5.04 13.66
C ARG A 42 -12.82 3.84 13.78
N GLN A 43 -12.68 2.83 12.90
CA GLN A 43 -13.45 1.58 12.95
C GLN A 43 -12.73 0.48 13.75
N GLY A 44 -11.61 0.80 14.42
CA GLY A 44 -10.87 -0.14 15.27
C GLY A 44 -9.86 -1.02 14.52
N VAL A 45 -9.57 -0.75 13.25
CA VAL A 45 -8.52 -1.44 12.49
C VAL A 45 -7.16 -0.86 12.87
N SER A 46 -6.19 -1.71 13.20
CA SER A 46 -4.82 -1.28 13.47
C SER A 46 -4.05 -1.15 12.17
N VAL A 47 -3.64 0.07 11.79
CA VAL A 47 -2.91 0.33 10.54
C VAL A 47 -1.44 0.70 10.80
N LEU A 48 -0.52 -0.17 10.37
CA LEU A 48 0.91 0.14 10.32
C LEU A 48 1.22 0.90 9.02
N ARG A 49 1.75 2.11 9.12
CA ARG A 49 2.12 2.94 7.97
C ARG A 49 3.58 2.71 7.60
N LEU A 50 3.81 2.25 6.38
CA LEU A 50 5.13 2.00 5.82
C LEU A 50 5.29 2.84 4.56
N ALA A 51 6.41 3.56 4.47
CA ALA A 51 6.83 4.22 3.25
C ALA A 51 8.18 3.67 2.79
N VAL A 52 8.39 3.57 1.47
CA VAL A 52 9.72 3.18 0.95
C VAL A 52 10.73 4.28 1.29
N ARG A 53 10.38 5.54 0.98
CA ARG A 53 11.26 6.70 1.18
C ARG A 53 10.57 7.81 1.95
N GLY A 54 11.34 8.50 2.79
CA GLY A 54 10.97 9.80 3.34
C GLY A 54 11.13 10.92 2.32
N TRP A 55 10.76 12.13 2.73
CA TRP A 55 10.94 13.35 1.94
C TRP A 55 11.39 14.50 2.85
N ALA A 56 12.10 15.47 2.27
CA ALA A 56 12.69 16.59 3.01
C ALA A 56 11.81 17.84 3.02
N ASP A 57 10.84 17.96 2.10
CA ASP A 57 10.07 19.19 1.97
C ASP A 57 9.13 19.44 3.17
N ALA A 58 8.70 20.69 3.30
CA ALA A 58 7.87 21.14 4.41
C ALA A 58 6.48 20.49 4.35
N VAL A 59 6.00 20.04 5.50
CA VAL A 59 4.66 19.48 5.69
C VAL A 59 3.76 20.59 6.25
N PRO A 60 2.94 21.28 5.44
CA PRO A 60 2.24 22.47 5.90
C PRO A 60 1.02 22.13 6.79
N ASP A 61 0.43 20.94 6.59
CA ASP A 61 -0.75 20.47 7.31
C ASP A 61 -0.35 19.75 8.63
N PRO A 62 -0.82 20.20 9.80
CA PRO A 62 -0.55 19.54 11.08
C PRO A 62 -0.94 18.05 11.11
N VAL A 63 -1.98 17.66 10.35
CA VAL A 63 -2.42 16.27 10.25
C VAL A 63 -1.39 15.43 9.49
N ASP A 64 -0.79 15.98 8.42
CA ASP A 64 0.31 15.31 7.73
C ASP A 64 1.56 15.23 8.61
N ALA A 65 1.83 16.25 9.44
CA ALA A 65 2.94 16.19 10.39
C ALA A 65 2.76 15.03 11.40
N ALA A 66 1.53 14.81 11.89
CA ALA A 66 1.19 13.69 12.76
C ALA A 66 1.22 12.32 12.05
N GLU A 67 0.97 12.27 10.74
CA GLU A 67 1.13 11.04 9.95
C GLU A 67 2.60 10.71 9.71
N ARG A 68 3.45 11.73 9.51
CA ARG A 68 4.91 11.56 9.34
C ARG A 68 5.54 10.88 10.56
N THR A 69 5.18 11.31 11.77
CA THR A 69 5.72 10.71 13.01
C THR A 69 5.25 9.27 13.24
N ARG A 70 4.13 8.86 12.63
CA ARG A 70 3.58 7.51 12.71
C ARG A 70 4.01 6.60 11.55
N THR A 71 4.72 7.13 10.58
CA THR A 71 5.16 6.39 9.39
C THR A 71 6.59 5.88 9.58
N ARG A 72 6.80 4.59 9.31
CA ARG A 72 8.14 4.00 9.28
C ARG A 72 8.67 3.98 7.85
N TYR A 73 9.96 4.25 7.69
CA TYR A 73 10.59 4.41 6.39
C TYR A 73 11.59 3.28 6.11
N LEU A 74 11.36 2.52 5.03
CA LEU A 74 12.15 1.32 4.73
C LEU A 74 13.63 1.64 4.48
N LEU A 75 13.91 2.74 3.79
CA LEU A 75 15.28 3.15 3.45
C LEU A 75 15.96 4.03 4.50
N GLU A 76 15.30 4.38 5.61
CA GLU A 76 15.82 5.34 6.60
C GLU A 76 17.09 4.87 7.30
N HIS A 77 17.23 3.56 7.53
CA HIS A 77 18.40 2.99 8.21
C HIS A 77 19.56 2.64 7.27
N GLY A 78 19.47 3.04 5.99
CA GLY A 78 20.50 2.81 4.98
C GLY A 78 20.55 1.37 4.44
N LEU A 79 21.60 1.08 3.66
CA LEU A 79 21.72 -0.18 2.90
C LEU A 79 22.14 -1.38 3.75
N VAL A 80 22.91 -1.18 4.82
CA VAL A 80 23.45 -2.25 5.67
C VAL A 80 22.33 -3.14 6.26
N PRO A 81 21.30 -2.61 6.93
CA PRO A 81 20.22 -3.45 7.48
C PRO A 81 19.38 -4.13 6.38
N LEU A 82 19.22 -3.50 5.22
CA LEU A 82 18.51 -4.10 4.08
C LEU A 82 19.25 -5.32 3.53
N LEU A 83 20.56 -5.17 3.32
CA LEU A 83 21.43 -6.28 2.89
C LEU A 83 21.51 -7.37 3.95
N GLY A 84 21.53 -7.02 5.24
CA GLY A 84 21.46 -7.98 6.34
C GLY A 84 20.17 -8.82 6.30
N SER A 85 19.03 -8.19 6.04
CA SER A 85 17.73 -8.88 5.88
C SER A 85 17.75 -9.79 4.64
N ALA A 86 18.30 -9.30 3.52
CA ALA A 86 18.43 -10.09 2.30
C ALA A 86 19.33 -11.32 2.50
N ALA A 87 20.47 -11.17 3.19
CA ALA A 87 21.37 -12.26 3.52
C ALA A 87 20.68 -13.28 4.44
N ARG A 88 19.95 -12.82 5.47
CA ARG A 88 19.20 -13.70 6.38
C ARG A 88 18.16 -14.51 5.63
N ILE A 89 17.38 -13.90 4.73
CA ILE A 89 16.39 -14.61 3.92
C ILE A 89 17.07 -15.57 2.95
N ALA A 90 18.20 -15.20 2.34
CA ALA A 90 18.94 -16.09 1.45
C ALA A 90 19.43 -17.36 2.17
N LEU A 91 19.92 -17.22 3.40
CA LEU A 91 20.40 -18.33 4.22
C LEU A 91 19.27 -19.18 4.79
N THR A 92 18.18 -18.56 5.28
CA THR A 92 17.10 -19.27 5.97
C THR A 92 16.01 -19.78 5.03
N ARG A 93 15.86 -19.19 3.83
CA ARG A 93 14.79 -19.48 2.87
C ARG A 93 15.28 -19.48 1.41
N PRO A 94 16.28 -20.30 1.05
CA PRO A 94 16.93 -20.27 -0.26
C PRO A 94 15.95 -20.44 -1.45
N GLY A 95 14.98 -21.35 -1.34
CA GLY A 95 13.98 -21.54 -2.40
C GLY A 95 13.07 -20.31 -2.62
N ARG A 96 12.81 -19.55 -1.56
CA ARG A 96 11.97 -18.33 -1.64
C ARG A 96 12.73 -17.16 -2.24
N ILE A 97 13.99 -16.95 -1.84
CA ILE A 97 14.81 -15.90 -2.47
C ILE A 97 15.02 -16.19 -3.96
N PHE A 98 15.22 -17.45 -4.34
CA PHE A 98 15.32 -17.84 -5.75
C PHE A 98 14.02 -17.57 -6.51
N SER A 99 12.87 -17.88 -5.90
CA SER A 99 11.55 -17.55 -6.47
C SER A 99 11.35 -16.04 -6.62
N GLY A 100 11.78 -15.25 -5.64
CA GLY A 100 11.76 -13.79 -5.67
C GLY A 100 12.66 -13.24 -6.77
N MET A 101 13.88 -13.78 -6.93
CA MET A 101 14.81 -13.42 -8.00
C MET A 101 14.23 -13.70 -9.39
N ARG A 102 13.64 -14.88 -9.59
CA ARG A 102 12.97 -15.23 -10.84
C ARG A 102 11.80 -14.29 -11.15
N LEU A 103 11.04 -13.90 -10.12
CA LEU A 103 9.94 -12.95 -10.29
C LEU A 103 10.46 -11.55 -10.61
N ALA A 104 11.51 -11.07 -9.94
CA ALA A 104 12.16 -9.79 -10.26
C ALA A 104 12.68 -9.76 -11.71
N LEU A 105 13.29 -10.86 -12.19
CA LEU A 105 13.70 -11.01 -13.60
C LEU A 105 12.50 -11.00 -14.56
N THR A 106 11.38 -11.60 -14.16
CA THR A 106 10.13 -11.60 -14.96
C THR A 106 9.56 -10.19 -15.07
N MET A 107 9.55 -9.43 -13.97
CA MET A 107 9.10 -8.03 -13.93
C MET A 107 10.02 -7.13 -14.76
N TRP A 108 11.33 -7.31 -14.64
CA TRP A 108 12.32 -6.54 -15.41
C TRP A 108 12.15 -6.68 -16.91
N ARG A 109 11.94 -7.90 -17.44
CA ARG A 109 11.89 -8.16 -18.88
C ARG A 109 10.85 -7.34 -19.65
N ARG A 110 9.81 -6.86 -18.97
CA ARG A 110 8.72 -6.07 -19.58
C ARG A 110 8.72 -4.61 -19.11
N SER A 111 9.70 -4.20 -18.31
CA SER A 111 9.77 -2.91 -17.64
C SER A 111 10.66 -1.92 -18.38
N ASP A 112 10.31 -0.64 -18.30
CA ASP A 112 11.17 0.47 -18.74
C ASP A 112 12.37 0.72 -17.80
N ARG A 113 12.39 0.06 -16.62
CA ARG A 113 13.44 0.22 -15.61
C ARG A 113 14.50 -0.88 -15.73
N THR A 114 15.72 -0.56 -15.30
CA THR A 114 16.83 -1.53 -15.31
C THR A 114 16.61 -2.66 -14.31
N LEU A 115 17.25 -3.80 -14.55
CA LEU A 115 17.23 -4.95 -13.63
C LEU A 115 17.63 -4.55 -12.20
N LEU A 116 18.56 -3.61 -12.05
CA LEU A 116 19.02 -3.14 -10.75
C LEU A 116 17.88 -2.59 -9.88
N TYR A 117 16.90 -1.91 -10.46
CA TYR A 117 15.72 -1.45 -9.72
C TYR A 117 14.88 -2.61 -9.20
N HIS A 118 14.65 -3.64 -10.01
CA HIS A 118 13.89 -4.82 -9.61
C HIS A 118 14.62 -5.65 -8.55
N LEU A 119 15.95 -5.72 -8.61
CA LEU A 119 16.78 -6.31 -7.56
C LEU A 119 16.74 -5.49 -6.26
N ALA A 120 16.74 -4.16 -6.36
CA ALA A 120 16.55 -3.29 -5.20
C ALA A 120 15.17 -3.52 -4.55
N TYR A 121 14.10 -3.67 -5.33
CA TYR A 121 12.77 -4.01 -4.79
C TYR A 121 12.74 -5.38 -4.11
N LEU A 122 13.52 -6.36 -4.59
CA LEU A 122 13.67 -7.65 -3.93
C LEU A 122 14.38 -7.50 -2.56
N VAL A 123 15.43 -6.69 -2.49
CA VAL A 123 16.14 -6.39 -1.24
C VAL A 123 15.24 -5.63 -0.25
N GLU A 124 14.50 -4.63 -0.72
CA GLU A 124 13.48 -3.92 0.05
C GLU A 124 12.41 -4.90 0.59
N ALA A 125 11.93 -5.82 -0.25
CA ALA A 125 10.97 -6.84 0.14
C ALA A 125 11.51 -7.78 1.23
N CYS A 126 12.81 -8.08 1.23
CA CYS A 126 13.42 -8.90 2.28
C CYS A 126 13.31 -8.24 3.65
N ALA A 127 13.67 -6.96 3.76
CA ALA A 127 13.53 -6.21 5.01
C ALA A 127 12.05 -6.06 5.41
N LEU A 128 11.18 -5.80 4.43
CA LEU A 128 9.75 -5.68 4.66
C LEU A 128 9.15 -6.94 5.29
N VAL A 129 9.52 -8.14 4.81
CA VAL A 129 9.02 -9.41 5.38
C VAL A 129 9.36 -9.54 6.86
N GLU A 130 10.57 -9.15 7.27
CA GLU A 130 10.96 -9.19 8.69
C GLU A 130 10.13 -8.22 9.53
N TRP A 131 9.89 -7.00 9.04
CA TRP A 131 9.07 -6.00 9.73
C TRP A 131 7.62 -6.45 9.87
N LEU A 132 7.03 -6.99 8.80
CA LEU A 132 5.65 -7.49 8.81
C LEU A 132 5.49 -8.67 9.78
N ALA A 133 6.49 -9.54 9.88
CA ALA A 133 6.50 -10.65 10.83
C ALA A 133 6.60 -10.17 12.27
N ALA A 134 7.51 -9.22 12.56
CA ALA A 134 7.68 -8.64 13.89
C ALA A 134 6.39 -7.95 14.39
N GLU A 135 5.69 -7.28 13.49
CA GLU A 135 4.43 -6.61 13.77
C GLU A 135 3.19 -7.52 13.60
N ARG A 136 3.38 -8.82 13.35
CA ARG A 136 2.30 -9.80 13.19
C ARG A 136 1.21 -9.34 12.21
N ILE A 137 1.62 -8.71 11.10
CA ILE A 137 0.71 -8.17 10.10
C ILE A 137 0.03 -9.31 9.35
N GLY A 138 -1.31 -9.28 9.31
CA GLY A 138 -2.11 -10.30 8.62
C GLY A 138 -2.29 -10.03 7.13
N HIS A 139 -2.19 -8.76 6.71
CA HIS A 139 -2.40 -8.34 5.33
C HIS A 139 -1.60 -7.07 5.00
N LEU A 140 -1.05 -7.00 3.78
CA LEU A 140 -0.33 -5.85 3.27
C LEU A 140 -1.13 -5.16 2.15
N HIS A 141 -1.44 -3.87 2.30
CA HIS A 141 -2.09 -3.07 1.28
C HIS A 141 -1.13 -2.04 0.70
N ALA A 142 -0.80 -2.14 -0.59
CA ALA A 142 0.02 -1.14 -1.26
C ALA A 142 -0.87 -0.06 -1.92
N HIS A 143 -0.48 1.20 -1.83
CA HIS A 143 -1.07 2.22 -2.69
C HIS A 143 -0.27 2.34 -3.99
N PHE A 144 -1.02 2.48 -5.08
CA PHE A 144 -0.58 2.51 -6.47
C PHE A 144 -0.15 1.14 -7.01
N GLY A 145 -0.40 0.91 -8.31
CA GLY A 145 0.07 -0.27 -9.04
C GLY A 145 1.58 -0.26 -9.35
N THR A 146 2.33 0.69 -8.80
CA THR A 146 3.73 0.98 -9.15
C THR A 146 4.72 0.19 -8.28
N ASN A 147 5.83 0.79 -7.84
CA ASN A 147 6.87 0.09 -7.09
C ASN A 147 6.41 -0.49 -5.73
N PRO A 148 5.52 0.14 -4.94
CA PRO A 148 5.06 -0.44 -3.68
C PRO A 148 4.32 -1.77 -3.90
N ALA A 149 3.50 -1.87 -4.95
CA ALA A 149 2.81 -3.12 -5.29
C ALA A 149 3.77 -4.22 -5.74
N GLU A 150 4.88 -3.88 -6.38
CA GLU A 150 5.93 -4.86 -6.70
C GLU A 150 6.65 -5.37 -5.46
N VAL A 151 7.05 -4.46 -4.57
CA VAL A 151 7.69 -4.81 -3.29
C VAL A 151 6.75 -5.69 -2.44
N ALA A 152 5.46 -5.37 -2.40
CA ALA A 152 4.44 -6.17 -1.72
C ALA A 152 4.30 -7.58 -2.33
N MET A 153 4.28 -7.68 -3.66
CA MET A 153 4.24 -8.93 -4.38
C MET A 153 5.48 -9.80 -4.13
N LEU A 154 6.67 -9.20 -4.13
CA LEU A 154 7.92 -9.88 -3.81
C LEU A 154 7.93 -10.34 -2.34
N ALA A 155 7.49 -9.49 -1.42
CA ALA A 155 7.38 -9.83 0.00
C ALA A 155 6.48 -11.06 0.20
N ARG A 156 5.36 -11.16 -0.54
CA ARG A 156 4.50 -12.34 -0.51
C ARG A 156 5.25 -13.61 -0.94
N VAL A 157 6.01 -13.57 -2.03
CA VAL A 157 6.80 -14.73 -2.50
C VAL A 157 7.91 -15.11 -1.52
N LEU A 158 8.47 -14.13 -0.82
CA LEU A 158 9.49 -14.34 0.23
C LEU A 158 8.91 -14.94 1.52
N GLY A 159 7.59 -14.95 1.69
CA GLY A 159 6.92 -15.53 2.85
C GLY A 159 6.07 -14.59 3.67
N GLY A 160 5.90 -13.36 3.21
CA GLY A 160 5.05 -12.36 3.86
C GLY A 160 3.55 -12.69 3.76
N PRO A 161 2.72 -11.86 4.40
CA PRO A 161 1.27 -11.99 4.36
C PRO A 161 0.73 -11.83 2.93
N PRO A 162 -0.53 -12.25 2.66
CA PRO A 162 -1.25 -11.84 1.46
C PRO A 162 -1.19 -10.31 1.29
N TYR A 163 -1.27 -9.88 0.03
CA TYR A 163 -1.26 -8.46 -0.28
C TYR A 163 -2.40 -8.07 -1.22
N SER A 164 -2.66 -6.78 -1.27
CA SER A 164 -3.57 -6.13 -2.20
C SER A 164 -2.98 -4.79 -2.59
N PHE A 165 -3.55 -4.14 -3.61
CA PHE A 165 -3.17 -2.78 -3.93
C PHE A 165 -4.33 -1.99 -4.53
N THR A 166 -4.25 -0.67 -4.41
CA THR A 166 -5.20 0.25 -5.03
C THR A 166 -4.57 0.96 -6.22
N VAL A 167 -5.27 1.00 -7.35
CA VAL A 167 -4.90 1.77 -8.54
C VAL A 167 -5.64 3.12 -8.55
N HIS A 168 -4.88 4.20 -8.70
CA HIS A 168 -5.41 5.57 -8.53
C HIS A 168 -5.51 6.36 -9.82
N GLY A 169 -4.77 6.06 -10.88
CA GLY A 169 -4.76 6.98 -11.99
C GLY A 169 -4.05 6.55 -13.27
N PRO A 170 -3.70 7.55 -14.11
CA PRO A 170 -3.32 7.32 -15.49
C PRO A 170 -2.01 6.55 -15.62
N GLU A 171 -1.05 6.72 -14.71
CA GLU A 171 0.23 5.99 -14.81
C GLU A 171 0.02 4.47 -14.89
N GLU A 172 -0.90 3.93 -14.08
CA GLU A 172 -1.23 2.51 -14.11
C GLU A 172 -1.99 2.07 -15.37
N PHE A 173 -2.72 2.97 -16.01
CA PHE A 173 -3.50 2.69 -17.22
C PHE A 173 -2.69 2.91 -18.50
N ASP A 174 -1.71 3.80 -18.48
CA ASP A 174 -0.86 4.19 -19.61
C ASP A 174 0.34 3.24 -19.76
N LYS A 175 0.87 2.71 -18.63
CA LYS A 175 2.02 1.78 -18.63
C LYS A 175 1.77 0.43 -17.93
N PRO A 176 0.63 -0.24 -18.16
CA PRO A 176 0.23 -1.44 -17.42
C PRO A 176 1.19 -2.62 -17.63
N GLU A 177 1.75 -2.78 -18.84
CA GLU A 177 2.74 -3.82 -19.13
C GLU A 177 4.10 -3.52 -18.47
N GLY A 178 4.57 -2.27 -18.62
CA GLY A 178 5.80 -1.77 -17.98
C GLY A 178 5.80 -1.90 -16.47
N LEU A 179 4.63 -1.68 -15.86
CA LEU A 179 4.40 -1.83 -14.43
C LEU A 179 4.09 -3.27 -14.02
N GLY A 180 3.94 -4.21 -14.97
CA GLY A 180 3.54 -5.59 -14.72
C GLY A 180 2.23 -5.71 -13.94
N LEU A 181 1.26 -4.85 -14.25
CA LEU A 181 -0.02 -4.75 -13.53
C LEU A 181 -0.80 -6.07 -13.53
N SER A 182 -0.74 -6.81 -14.64
CA SER A 182 -1.33 -8.15 -14.75
C SER A 182 -0.71 -9.13 -13.77
N GLU A 183 0.63 -9.22 -13.74
CA GLU A 183 1.36 -10.12 -12.83
C GLU A 183 1.04 -9.80 -11.36
N LYS A 184 1.03 -8.51 -11.02
CA LYS A 184 0.67 -8.02 -9.68
C LYS A 184 -0.77 -8.35 -9.32
N GLY A 185 -1.74 -8.15 -10.21
CA GLY A 185 -3.15 -8.41 -9.90
C GLY A 185 -3.49 -9.90 -9.83
N GLN A 186 -2.85 -10.75 -10.64
CA GLN A 186 -3.02 -12.19 -10.58
C GLN A 186 -2.58 -12.77 -9.22
N ARG A 187 -1.47 -12.26 -8.67
CA ARG A 187 -0.90 -12.70 -7.39
C ARG A 187 -1.50 -12.04 -6.15
N ALA A 188 -2.15 -10.89 -6.31
CA ALA A 188 -2.83 -10.20 -5.21
C ALA A 188 -4.04 -11.00 -4.69
N ALA A 189 -4.40 -10.79 -3.43
CA ALA A 189 -5.65 -11.27 -2.86
C ALA A 189 -6.84 -10.51 -3.48
N PHE A 190 -6.71 -9.19 -3.61
CA PHE A 190 -7.65 -8.33 -4.32
C PHE A 190 -6.94 -7.08 -4.86
N VAL A 191 -7.56 -6.42 -5.83
CA VAL A 191 -7.11 -5.14 -6.39
C VAL A 191 -8.26 -4.15 -6.31
N VAL A 192 -8.00 -2.94 -5.85
CA VAL A 192 -9.00 -1.89 -5.75
C VAL A 192 -8.82 -0.91 -6.91
N ALA A 193 -9.90 -0.60 -7.60
CA ALA A 193 -9.99 0.57 -8.47
C ALA A 193 -10.83 1.65 -7.80
N ILE A 194 -10.41 2.91 -7.92
CA ILE A 194 -11.15 4.03 -7.32
C ILE A 194 -12.40 4.47 -8.11
N SER A 195 -12.65 3.84 -9.25
CA SER A 195 -13.77 4.13 -10.13
C SER A 195 -14.15 2.94 -11.01
N SER A 196 -15.38 2.95 -11.53
CA SER A 196 -15.82 1.99 -12.56
C SER A 196 -14.93 2.03 -13.80
N PHE A 197 -14.46 3.22 -14.19
CA PHE A 197 -13.50 3.37 -15.30
C PHE A 197 -12.19 2.63 -15.00
N GLY A 198 -11.60 2.83 -13.81
CA GLY A 198 -10.37 2.16 -13.42
C GLY A 198 -10.53 0.63 -13.36
N ARG A 199 -11.69 0.14 -12.91
CA ARG A 199 -12.01 -1.30 -12.97
C ARG A 199 -12.02 -1.83 -14.40
N SER A 200 -12.66 -1.10 -15.32
CA SER A 200 -12.65 -1.48 -16.74
C SER A 200 -11.24 -1.51 -17.32
N GLN A 201 -10.36 -0.57 -16.92
CA GLN A 201 -8.96 -0.62 -17.33
C GLN A 201 -8.24 -1.86 -16.77
N LEU A 202 -8.47 -2.23 -15.51
CA LEU A 202 -7.90 -3.46 -14.93
C LEU A 202 -8.35 -4.73 -15.67
N TYR A 203 -9.62 -4.80 -16.09
CA TYR A 203 -10.15 -5.95 -16.83
C TYR A 203 -9.50 -6.16 -18.20
N ARG A 204 -8.97 -5.10 -18.82
CA ARG A 204 -8.22 -5.22 -20.08
C ARG A 204 -6.90 -6.00 -19.91
N TRP A 205 -6.32 -5.98 -18.72
CA TRP A 205 -4.98 -6.53 -18.45
C TRP A 205 -4.99 -7.80 -17.60
N LEU A 206 -6.04 -8.01 -16.80
CA LEU A 206 -6.18 -9.20 -15.99
C LEU A 206 -6.90 -10.31 -16.76
N PRO A 207 -6.38 -11.56 -16.71
CA PRO A 207 -7.13 -12.70 -17.20
C PRO A 207 -8.51 -12.77 -16.52
N GLN A 208 -9.55 -13.14 -17.28
CA GLN A 208 -10.94 -13.17 -16.81
C GLN A 208 -11.12 -13.95 -15.50
N ALA A 209 -10.36 -15.04 -15.31
CA ALA A 209 -10.37 -15.85 -14.09
C ALA A 209 -10.09 -15.03 -12.81
N HIS A 210 -9.41 -13.88 -12.92
CA HIS A 210 -9.07 -13.01 -11.80
C HIS A 210 -9.98 -11.80 -11.64
N TRP A 211 -10.99 -11.60 -12.49
CA TRP A 211 -11.86 -10.42 -12.43
C TRP A 211 -12.63 -10.30 -11.12
N HIS A 212 -12.95 -11.43 -10.46
CA HIS A 212 -13.61 -11.46 -9.15
C HIS A 212 -12.77 -10.80 -8.02
N LYS A 213 -11.47 -10.63 -8.23
CA LYS A 213 -10.55 -9.96 -7.30
C LYS A 213 -10.65 -8.44 -7.36
N VAL A 214 -11.23 -7.88 -8.42
CA VAL A 214 -11.26 -6.43 -8.64
C VAL A 214 -12.46 -5.81 -7.92
N GLN A 215 -12.17 -4.95 -6.95
CA GLN A 215 -13.16 -4.21 -6.17
C GLN A 215 -13.19 -2.74 -6.60
N VAL A 216 -14.35 -2.09 -6.47
CA VAL A 216 -14.48 -0.64 -6.65
C VAL A 216 -14.68 0.00 -5.29
N VAL A 217 -13.76 0.87 -4.87
CA VAL A 217 -13.86 1.65 -3.63
C VAL A 217 -13.50 3.10 -3.95
N HIS A 218 -14.48 3.98 -3.88
CA HIS A 218 -14.28 5.40 -4.18
C HIS A 218 -13.50 6.12 -3.08
N CYS A 219 -12.73 7.13 -3.47
CA CYS A 219 -12.07 8.02 -2.51
C CYS A 219 -13.12 8.80 -1.71
N GLY A 220 -13.17 8.56 -0.40
CA GLY A 220 -14.14 9.19 0.50
C GLY A 220 -13.76 10.62 0.89
N LEU A 221 -14.77 11.47 1.10
CA LEU A 221 -14.65 12.82 1.66
C LEU A 221 -15.15 12.81 3.11
N GLU A 222 -14.58 13.67 3.95
CA GLU A 222 -15.08 13.87 5.32
C GLU A 222 -16.38 14.67 5.28
N ARG A 223 -17.24 14.52 6.30
CA ARG A 223 -18.51 15.25 6.37
C ARG A 223 -18.35 16.77 6.28
N SER A 224 -17.30 17.29 6.92
CA SER A 224 -16.95 18.71 6.90
C SER A 224 -16.71 19.28 5.49
N PHE A 225 -16.34 18.43 4.52
CA PHE A 225 -16.23 18.88 3.12
C PHE A 225 -17.60 19.27 2.53
N HIS A 226 -18.67 18.63 2.97
CA HIS A 226 -20.03 18.89 2.50
C HIS A 226 -20.71 20.06 3.23
N GLU A 227 -20.13 20.51 4.36
CA GLU A 227 -20.68 21.59 5.18
C GLU A 227 -20.33 23.00 4.63
N GLY A 228 -19.50 23.08 3.59
CA GLY A 228 -19.06 24.33 2.96
C GLY A 228 -17.84 24.96 3.65
N VAL A 229 -17.17 25.88 2.95
CA VAL A 229 -16.15 26.74 3.56
C VAL A 229 -16.90 27.93 4.15
N ASP A 230 -16.64 28.28 5.40
CA ASP A 230 -17.14 29.54 5.97
C ASP A 230 -16.65 30.70 5.08
N ASP A 231 -17.58 31.46 4.49
CA ASP A 231 -17.31 32.51 3.49
C ASP A 231 -16.36 33.62 4.01
N SER A 232 -16.09 33.62 5.32
CA SER A 232 -15.11 34.48 5.99
C SER A 232 -13.66 34.28 5.52
N VAL A 233 -13.31 33.14 4.88
CA VAL A 233 -11.94 32.83 4.41
C VAL A 233 -11.71 33.24 2.94
N ALA A 234 -12.75 33.63 2.20
CA ALA A 234 -12.70 33.93 0.76
C ALA A 234 -11.95 35.23 0.39
N ALA A 235 -11.42 35.99 1.36
CA ALA A 235 -10.83 37.31 1.13
C ALA A 235 -9.38 37.30 0.59
N VAL A 236 -8.72 36.14 0.46
CA VAL A 236 -7.37 36.07 -0.14
C VAL A 236 -7.49 35.67 -1.60
N PRO A 237 -7.23 36.57 -2.57
CA PRO A 237 -7.29 36.22 -3.98
C PRO A 237 -6.20 35.19 -4.29
N GLN A 238 -6.62 33.94 -4.48
CA GLN A 238 -5.74 32.90 -5.00
C GLN A 238 -5.54 33.18 -6.49
N ARG A 239 -4.44 33.85 -6.84
CA ARG A 239 -3.99 33.93 -8.23
C ARG A 239 -3.60 32.52 -8.67
N LEU A 240 -4.36 31.97 -9.60
CA LEU A 240 -3.91 30.86 -10.43
C LEU A 240 -2.80 31.41 -11.32
N VAL A 241 -1.57 30.98 -11.08
CA VAL A 241 -0.42 31.14 -11.99
C VAL A 241 -0.17 29.81 -12.67
#